data_AF-A0AA35VGB7-F1
#
_entry.id   AF-A0AA35VGB7-F1
#
_cell.length_a   1.000
_cell.length_b   1.000
_cell.length_c   1.000
_cell.angle_alpha   90.00
_cell.angle_beta   90.00
_cell.angle_gamma   90.00
#
_symmetry.space_group_name_H-M   'P 1'
#
loop_
_entity.id
_entity.type
_entity.pdbx_description
1 polymer ?
#
loop_
_entity_poly.entity_id
_entity_poly.type
_entity_poly.pdbx_seq_one_letter_code
_entity_poly.pdbx_strand_id
1 'polypeptide(L)'
;MARRLTPDHPLVIGRVVGDVVDNFTPSVNMLVMYNLSNQVYNGHELLPSSVTSKPKVDVNGGDLRSFFTLIMTDPDVPNPSDPYLREHLHWYYYIFI
;
A
#
# COMPACT_ATOMS: atom_id res chain seq x y z
N MET A 1 -15.55 14.96 -4.74
CA MET A 1 -14.35 15.59 -5.32
C MET A 1 -13.14 14.97 -4.65
N ALA A 2 -12.31 14.24 -5.38
CA ALA A 2 -11.03 13.79 -4.86
C ALA A 2 -10.11 15.02 -4.70
N ARG A 3 -9.48 15.15 -3.54
CA ARG A 3 -8.58 16.27 -3.20
C ARG A 3 -7.17 15.71 -2.99
N ARG A 4 -6.15 16.51 -3.30
CA ARG A 4 -4.76 16.18 -2.96
C ARG A 4 -4.65 15.90 -1.46
N LEU A 5 -3.71 15.03 -1.10
CA LEU A 5 -3.44 14.69 0.29
C LEU A 5 -2.99 15.93 1.06
N THR A 6 -3.57 16.12 2.24
CA THR A 6 -3.24 17.21 3.17
C THR A 6 -2.14 16.76 4.14
N PRO A 7 -1.46 17.69 4.84
CA PRO A 7 -0.36 17.35 5.75
C PRO A 7 -0.76 16.41 6.91
N ASP A 8 -2.03 16.41 7.31
CA ASP A 8 -2.60 15.56 8.35
C ASP A 8 -3.01 14.17 7.83
N HIS A 9 -2.83 13.89 6.53
CA HIS A 9 -3.18 12.60 5.96
C HIS A 9 -2.22 11.50 6.46
N PRO A 10 -2.69 10.29 6.82
CA PRO A 10 -1.84 9.23 7.37
C PRO A 10 -0.63 8.86 6.50
N LEU A 11 -0.78 8.85 5.18
CA LEU A 11 0.33 8.58 4.24
C LEU A 11 1.39 9.68 4.21
N VAL A 12 1.03 10.92 4.57
CA VAL A 12 1.97 12.04 4.67
C VAL A 12 2.65 12.03 6.03
N ILE A 13 1.89 11.81 7.12
CA ILE A 13 2.43 11.68 8.48
C ILE A 13 3.43 10.52 8.56
N GLY A 14 3.10 9.37 7.96
CA GLY A 14 3.98 8.19 7.89
C GLY A 14 5.07 8.28 6.83
N ARG A 15 5.23 9.43 6.16
CA ARG A 15 6.23 9.72 5.11
C ARG A 15 6.21 8.82 3.87
N VAL A 16 5.21 7.94 3.73
CA VAL A 16 4.99 7.14 2.51
C VAL A 16 4.91 8.05 1.28
N VAL A 17 4.18 9.15 1.40
CA VAL A 17 4.26 10.25 0.42
C VAL A 17 5.55 11.03 0.67
N GLY A 18 6.41 11.09 -0.34
CA GLY A 18 7.75 11.66 -0.26
C GLY A 18 8.83 10.58 -0.27
N ASP A 19 8.76 9.61 0.65
CA ASP A 19 9.75 8.54 0.66
C ASP A 19 9.46 7.47 -0.41
N VAL A 20 8.20 7.10 -0.68
CA VAL A 20 7.86 6.01 -1.63
C VAL A 20 7.15 6.52 -2.88
N VAL A 21 6.20 7.45 -2.72
CA VAL A 21 5.39 7.96 -3.83
C VAL A 21 5.29 9.48 -3.83
N ASP A 22 5.14 10.07 -5.00
CA ASP A 22 4.81 11.49 -5.13
C ASP A 22 3.43 11.81 -4.57
N ASN A 23 3.20 13.07 -4.19
CA ASN A 23 1.87 13.50 -3.75
C ASN A 23 0.83 13.34 -4.87
N PHE A 24 -0.22 12.58 -4.60
CA PHE A 24 -1.25 12.21 -5.57
C PHE A 24 -2.66 12.55 -5.07
N THR A 25 -3.65 12.34 -5.93
CA THR A 25 -5.06 12.44 -5.57
C THR A 25 -5.67 11.04 -5.65
N PRO A 26 -6.05 10.41 -4.50
CA PRO A 26 -6.64 9.08 -4.51
C PRO A 26 -7.91 9.04 -5.37
N SER A 27 -7.96 8.11 -6.33
CA SER A 27 -9.05 8.00 -7.30
C SER A 27 -9.79 6.66 -7.26
N VAL A 28 -9.17 5.63 -6.66
CA VAL A 28 -9.69 4.26 -6.59
C VAL A 28 -9.54 3.76 -5.16
N ASN A 29 -10.58 3.12 -4.64
CA ASN A 29 -10.55 2.53 -3.31
C ASN A 29 -9.96 1.12 -3.39
N MET A 30 -9.10 0.77 -2.44
CA MET A 30 -8.50 -0.55 -2.33
C MET A 30 -8.72 -1.10 -0.93
N LEU A 31 -9.09 -2.38 -0.84
CA LEU A 31 -9.19 -3.13 0.41
C LEU A 31 -8.19 -4.28 0.36
N VAL A 32 -7.25 -4.30 1.30
CA VAL A 32 -6.23 -5.35 1.43
C VAL A 32 -6.52 -6.14 2.70
N MET A 33 -6.62 -7.45 2.59
CA MET A 33 -6.91 -8.35 3.71
C MET A 33 -5.93 -9.52 3.75
N TYR A 34 -5.38 -9.77 4.93
CA TYR A 34 -4.71 -11.01 5.29
C TYR A 34 -5.66 -11.86 6.14
N ASN A 35 -5.60 -13.18 6.00
CA ASN A 35 -6.28 -14.16 6.87
C ASN A 35 -7.74 -13.82 7.24
N LEU A 36 -8.65 -13.65 6.27
CA LEU A 36 -10.10 -13.40 6.39
C LEU A 36 -10.59 -12.23 7.27
N SER A 37 -9.83 -11.77 8.27
CA SER A 37 -10.22 -10.76 9.25
C SER A 37 -9.16 -9.67 9.47
N ASN A 38 -7.93 -9.83 8.96
CA ASN A 38 -6.86 -8.87 9.18
C ASN A 38 -6.79 -7.88 8.01
N GLN A 39 -7.68 -6.90 8.03
CA GLN A 39 -7.63 -5.79 7.09
C GLN A 39 -6.42 -4.87 7.38
N VAL A 40 -5.75 -4.44 6.31
CA VAL A 40 -4.66 -3.46 6.41
C VAL A 40 -5.23 -2.05 6.56
N TYR A 41 -4.73 -1.31 7.54
CA TYR A 41 -5.04 0.10 7.76
C TYR A 41 -3.73 0.90 7.84
N ASN A 42 -3.75 2.13 7.31
CA ASN A 42 -2.56 3.00 7.31
C ASN A 42 -2.04 3.23 8.74
N GLY A 43 -0.77 2.86 8.98
CA GLY A 43 -0.10 3.03 10.27
C GLY A 43 -0.47 1.99 11.33
N HIS A 44 -1.32 1.01 11.03
CA HIS A 44 -1.65 -0.07 11.97
C HIS A 44 -0.63 -1.22 11.85
N GLU A 45 -0.09 -1.67 12.98
CA GLU A 45 0.88 -2.75 13.01
C GLU A 45 0.21 -4.11 12.72
N LEU A 46 0.92 -4.96 11.97
CA LEU A 46 0.56 -6.35 11.73
C LEU A 46 1.73 -7.24 12.10
N LEU A 47 1.45 -8.36 12.75
CA LEU A 47 2.48 -9.33 13.11
C LEU A 47 3.09 -9.96 11.84
N PRO A 48 4.43 -10.09 11.74
CA PRO A 48 5.07 -10.72 10.59
C PRO A 48 4.53 -12.12 10.26
N SER A 49 4.20 -12.91 11.29
CA SER A 49 3.60 -14.25 11.14
C SER A 49 2.22 -14.23 10.49
N SER A 50 1.51 -13.11 10.57
CA SER A 50 0.17 -12.95 10.00
C SER A 50 0.16 -12.51 8.54
N VAL A 51 1.31 -12.10 7.98
CA VAL A 51 1.41 -11.51 6.63
C VAL A 51 2.30 -12.33 5.67
N THR A 52 2.50 -13.61 5.96
CA THR A 52 3.40 -14.50 5.18
C THR A 52 2.85 -14.88 3.81
N SER A 53 1.52 -14.95 3.68
CA SER A 53 0.84 -15.36 2.44
C SER A 53 0.39 -14.16 1.63
N LYS A 54 0.17 -14.32 0.32
CA LYS A 54 -0.35 -13.25 -0.54
C LYS A 54 -1.67 -12.69 0.00
N PRO A 55 -1.85 -11.36 0.12
CA PRO A 55 -3.12 -10.80 0.56
C PRO A 55 -4.22 -10.98 -0.49
N LYS A 56 -5.46 -10.97 -0.02
CA LYS A 56 -6.63 -10.74 -0.88
C LYS A 56 -6.78 -9.23 -1.06
N VAL A 57 -6.90 -8.79 -2.31
CA VAL A 57 -7.08 -7.38 -2.64
C VAL A 57 -8.34 -7.19 -3.46
N ASP A 58 -9.17 -6.27 -3.03
CA ASP A 58 -10.38 -5.82 -3.72
C ASP A 58 -10.21 -4.36 -4.12
N VAL A 59 -10.50 -4.04 -5.38
CA VAL A 59 -10.30 -2.72 -5.98
C VAL A 59 -11.65 -2.20 -6.43
N ASN A 60 -12.16 -1.24 -5.67
CA ASN A 60 -13.44 -0.60 -5.90
C ASN A 60 -13.24 0.72 -6.65
N GLY A 61 -13.25 0.64 -7.98
CA GLY A 61 -13.16 1.78 -8.89
C GLY A 61 -12.53 1.40 -10.24
N GLY A 62 -12.87 2.16 -11.29
CA GLY A 62 -12.55 1.79 -12.67
C GLY A 62 -13.75 1.14 -13.38
N ASP A 63 -13.61 0.90 -14.68
CA ASP A 63 -14.59 0.12 -15.44
C ASP A 63 -14.09 -1.32 -15.62
N LEU A 64 -14.92 -2.21 -16.18
CA LEU A 64 -14.58 -3.62 -16.43
C LEU A 64 -13.44 -3.82 -17.47
N ARG A 65 -12.87 -2.73 -17.99
CA ARG A 65 -11.73 -2.72 -18.93
C ARG A 65 -10.48 -2.13 -18.28
N SER A 66 -10.57 -1.67 -17.05
CA SER A 66 -9.42 -1.22 -16.26
C SER A 66 -8.62 -2.41 -15.75
N PHE A 67 -7.30 -2.32 -15.93
CA PHE A 67 -6.34 -3.27 -15.38
C PHE A 67 -5.50 -2.54 -14.34
N PHE A 68 -5.30 -3.16 -13.18
CA PHE A 68 -4.52 -2.59 -12.09
C PHE A 68 -3.30 -3.46 -11.82
N THR A 69 -2.25 -2.82 -11.33
CA THR A 69 -1.06 -3.50 -10.83
C THR A 69 -0.92 -3.19 -9.36
N LEU A 70 -0.72 -4.22 -8.54
CA LEU A 70 -0.38 -4.06 -7.13
C LEU A 70 1.12 -4.27 -6.93
N ILE A 71 1.72 -3.35 -6.18
CA ILE A 71 3.10 -3.41 -5.72
C ILE A 71 3.09 -3.36 -4.20
N MET A 72 3.73 -4.34 -3.55
CA MET A 72 4.01 -4.32 -2.12
C MET A 72 5.53 -4.25 -1.93
N THR A 73 6.00 -3.19 -1.30
CA THR A 73 7.41 -2.87 -1.16
C THR A 73 7.72 -2.42 0.27
N ASP A 74 8.93 -2.66 0.75
CA ASP A 74 9.44 -2.20 2.04
C ASP A 74 10.56 -1.16 1.81
N PRO A 75 10.31 0.12 2.13
CA PRO A 75 11.28 1.21 1.95
C PRO A 75 12.32 1.30 3.08
N ASP A 76 12.20 0.49 4.12
CA ASP A 76 12.95 0.61 5.38
C ASP A 76 13.98 -0.51 5.54
N VAL A 77 14.38 -1.20 4.46
CA VAL A 77 15.32 -2.34 4.53
C VAL A 77 16.79 -1.89 4.54
N PRO A 78 17.65 -2.42 5.43
CA PRO A 78 17.35 -3.40 6.48
C PRO A 78 16.79 -2.80 7.78
N ASN A 79 16.88 -1.48 7.95
CA ASN A 79 16.28 -0.75 9.05
C ASN A 79 15.91 0.68 8.62
N PRO A 80 14.89 1.30 9.23
CA PRO A 80 14.38 2.62 8.82
C PRO A 80 15.38 3.77 9.01
N SER A 81 16.41 3.61 9.87
CA SER A 81 17.41 4.65 10.12
C SER A 81 18.50 4.71 9.05
N ASP A 82 18.82 3.57 8.44
CA ASP A 82 19.79 3.44 7.34
C ASP A 82 19.29 2.42 6.29
N PRO A 83 18.29 2.81 5.49
CA PRO A 83 17.61 1.90 4.58
C PRO A 83 18.38 1.78 3.25
N TYR A 84 19.65 1.38 3.29
CA TYR A 84 20.50 1.33 2.10
C TYR A 84 20.12 0.25 1.06
N LEU A 85 19.20 -0.66 1.39
CA LEU A 85 18.64 -1.66 0.47
C LEU A 85 17.23 -1.29 0.00
N ARG A 86 16.75 -0.08 0.30
CA ARG A 86 15.45 0.38 -0.19
C ARG A 86 15.40 0.42 -1.71
N GLU A 87 14.31 0.02 -2.36
CA GLU A 87 13.10 -0.60 -1.79
C GLU A 87 13.09 -2.11 -2.01
N HIS A 88 12.66 -2.89 -1.01
CA HIS A 88 12.57 -4.34 -1.12
C HIS A 88 11.18 -4.77 -1.60
N LEU A 89 11.11 -5.34 -2.80
CA LEU A 89 9.87 -5.82 -3.39
C LEU A 89 9.39 -7.14 -2.76
N HIS A 90 8.26 -7.10 -2.06
CA HIS A 90 7.62 -8.29 -1.48
C HIS A 90 6.68 -8.99 -2.47
N TRP A 91 5.83 -8.22 -3.16
CA TRP A 91 4.85 -8.76 -4.11
C TRP A 91 4.65 -7.83 -5.31
N TYR A 92 4.48 -8.44 -6.48
CA TYR A 92 4.06 -7.78 -7.71
C TYR A 92 3.04 -8.67 -8.42
N TYR A 93 1.82 -8.19 -8.63
CA TYR A 93 0.83 -8.91 -9.43
C TYR A 93 -0.26 -8.02 -10.03
N TYR A 94 -0.89 -8.55 -11.08
CA TYR A 94 -2.00 -7.91 -11.77
C TYR A 94 -3.33 -8.18 -11.04
N ILE A 95 -4.16 -7.14 -11.00
CA ILE A 95 -5.54 -7.20 -10.53
C ILE A 95 -6.45 -6.93 -11.72
N PHE A 96 -7.39 -7.85 -11.90
CA PHE A 96 -8.43 -7.81 -12.92
C PHE A 96 -9.78 -7.64 -12.19
N ILE A 97 -10.61 -6.70 -12.66
CA ILE A 97 -11.98 -6.47 -12.16
C ILE A 97 -12.96 -7.31 -12.98
#